data_AF-A0AAU0SFR8-F1
#
_entry.id   AF-A0AAU0SFR8-F1
#
_cell.length_a   1.000
_cell.length_b   1.000
_cell.length_c   1.000
_cell.angle_alpha   90.00
_cell.angle_beta   90.00
_cell.angle_gamma   90.00
#
_symmetry.space_group_name_H-M   'P 1'
#
loop_
_entity.id
_entity.type
_entity.pdbx_description
1 polymer ?
#
loop_
_entity_poly.entity_id
_entity_poly.type
_entity_poly.pdbx_seq_one_letter_code
_entity_poly.pdbx_strand_id
1 'polypeptide(L)' 'MLMQFLSSLLPTLTPDNTKIHLAQHNGIEHPMDVYLAGDFDEWQSWQSRKNFECRYVIGLVECCR' A
#
# COMPACT_ATOMS: atom_id res chain seq x y z
N MET A 1 -14.17 8.28 3.99
CA MET A 1 -13.32 9.45 4.33
C MET A 1 -11.98 9.43 3.59
N LEU A 2 -11.11 8.43 3.73
CA LEU A 2 -9.81 8.39 3.02
C LEU A 2 -9.93 8.53 1.50
N MET A 3 -10.72 7.66 0.86
CA MET A 3 -10.89 7.71 -0.59
C MET A 3 -11.51 9.02 -1.07
N GLN A 4 -12.49 9.57 -0.34
CA GLN A 4 -13.09 10.87 -0.68
C GLN A 4 -12.05 12.00 -0.62
N PHE A 5 -11.17 11.99 0.39
CA PHE A 5 -10.09 12.95 0.49
C PHE A 5 -9.10 12.79 -0.67
N LEU A 6 -8.64 11.58 -0.94
CA LEU A 6 -7.71 11.31 -2.05
C LEU A 6 -8.30 11.65 -3.41
N SER A 7 -9.58 11.34 -3.64
CA SER A 7 -10.29 11.73 -4.87
C SER A 7 -10.48 13.24 -4.99
N SER A 8 -10.53 14.00 -3.88
CA SER A 8 -10.56 15.47 -3.94
C SER A 8 -9.23 16.09 -4.39
N LEU A 9 -8.10 15.42 -4.09
CA LEU A 9 -6.76 15.83 -4.52
C LEU A 9 -6.40 15.31 -5.91
N LEU A 10 -6.85 14.10 -6.23
CA LEU A 10 -6.63 13.43 -7.51
C LEU A 10 -7.95 12.83 -8.01
N PRO A 11 -8.77 13.57 -8.78
CA PRO A 11 -10.09 13.12 -9.23
C PRO A 11 -10.09 11.84 -10.07
N THR A 12 -8.95 11.47 -10.66
CA THR A 12 -8.80 10.22 -11.43
C THR A 12 -8.64 8.99 -10.54
N LEU A 13 -8.39 9.16 -9.24
CA LEU A 13 -8.29 8.09 -8.26
C LEU A 13 -9.71 7.70 -7.84
N THR A 14 -10.17 6.54 -8.28
CA THR A 14 -11.49 5.98 -7.96
C THR A 14 -11.34 4.66 -7.21
N PRO A 15 -12.34 4.23 -6.43
CA PRO A 15 -12.31 2.92 -5.78
C PRO A 15 -12.10 1.77 -6.76
N ASP A 16 -12.66 1.86 -7.98
CA ASP A 16 -12.58 0.80 -8.99
C ASP A 16 -11.18 0.65 -9.61
N ASN A 17 -10.39 1.72 -9.64
CA ASN A 17 -9.05 1.71 -10.21
C ASN A 17 -7.93 1.74 -9.15
N THR A 18 -8.29 1.62 -7.87
CA THR A 18 -7.38 1.75 -6.74
C THR A 18 -7.49 0.57 -5.80
N LYS A 19 -6.36 -0.11 -5.56
CA LYS A 19 -6.27 -1.19 -4.57
C LYS A 19 -5.70 -0.66 -3.28
N ILE A 20 -6.38 -0.90 -2.16
CA ILE A 20 -5.85 -0.58 -0.82
C ILE A 20 -5.25 -1.86 -0.24
N HIS A 21 -3.99 -1.77 0.21
CA HIS A 21 -3.28 -2.87 0.84
C HIS A 21 -2.73 -2.42 2.20
N LEU A 22 -3.09 -3.15 3.25
CA LEU A 22 -2.48 -2.99 4.56
C LEU A 22 -1.35 -4.00 4.68
N ALA A 23 -0.11 -3.51 4.76
CA ALA A 23 1.06 -4.34 4.96
C ALA A 23 1.02 -4.94 6.37
N GLN A 24 1.14 -6.26 6.42
CA GLN A 24 1.16 -7.04 7.65
C GLN A 24 2.49 -7.75 7.79
N HIS A 25 2.85 -8.08 9.02
CA HIS A 25 4.07 -8.82 9.33
C HIS A 25 4.08 -10.15 8.56
N ASN A 26 5.12 -10.38 7.75
CA ASN A 26 5.24 -11.59 6.92
C ASN A 26 5.77 -12.82 7.71
N GLY A 27 6.05 -12.64 9.01
CA GLY A 27 6.63 -13.64 9.90
C GLY A 27 8.15 -13.51 10.07
N ILE A 28 8.80 -12.64 9.30
CA ILE A 28 10.25 -12.46 9.25
C ILE A 28 10.61 -10.97 9.44
N GLU A 29 10.00 -10.09 8.65
CA GLU A 29 10.27 -8.66 8.60
C GLU A 29 9.06 -7.87 9.08
N HIS A 30 9.32 -6.86 9.91
CA HIS A 30 8.29 -5.91 10.30
C HIS A 30 8.10 -4.86 9.19
N PRO A 31 6.88 -4.61 8.69
CA PRO A 31 6.63 -3.72 7.56
C PRO A 31 7.16 -2.29 7.75
N MET A 32 7.14 -1.79 8.98
CA MET A 32 7.71 -0.47 9.30
C MET A 32 9.22 -0.41 9.14
N ASP A 33 9.93 -1.48 9.49
CA ASP A 33 11.40 -1.51 9.37
C ASP A 33 11.80 -1.48 7.90
N VAL A 34 11.08 -2.24 7.07
CA VAL A 34 11.24 -2.24 5.61
C VAL A 34 10.89 -0.88 5.00
N TYR A 35 9.83 -0.22 5.49
CA TYR A 35 9.46 1.13 5.07
C TYR A 35 10.54 2.15 5.39
N LEU A 36 11.09 2.12 6.60
CA LEU A 36 12.18 2.99 7.03
C LEU A 36 13.49 2.71 6.27
N ALA A 37 13.72 1.47 5.88
CA ALA A 37 14.87 1.07 5.06
C ALA A 37 14.76 1.56 3.60
N GLY A 38 13.55 1.88 3.13
CA GLY A 38 13.30 2.30 1.75
C GLY A 38 13.03 1.16 0.76
N ASP A 39 13.01 -0.09 1.25
CA ASP A 39 12.84 -1.29 0.42
C ASP A 39 11.37 -1.74 0.29
N PHE A 40 10.44 -0.88 0.69
CA PHE A 40 9.03 -1.23 0.82
C PHE A 40 8.36 -1.61 -0.50
N ASP A 41 8.64 -0.88 -1.58
CA ASP A 41 8.00 -1.14 -2.87
C ASP A 41 8.38 -2.53 -3.42
N GLU A 42 9.66 -2.89 -3.33
CA GLU A 42 10.13 -4.22 -3.72
C GLU A 42 9.54 -5.30 -2.82
N TRP A 43 9.63 -5.11 -1.50
CA TRP A 43 9.10 -6.05 -0.51
C TRP A 43 7.59 -6.31 -0.67
N GLN A 44 6.81 -5.25 -0.91
CA GLN A 44 5.37 -5.30 -1.12
C GLN A 44 5.05 -6.02 -2.44
N SER A 45 5.88 -5.87 -3.47
CA SER A 45 5.76 -6.61 -4.73
C SER A 45 5.93 -8.12 -4.54
N TRP A 46 6.88 -8.55 -3.72
CA TRP A 46 7.13 -9.96 -3.40
C TRP A 46 5.98 -10.60 -2.63
N GLN A 47 5.43 -9.91 -1.62
CA GLN A 47 4.22 -10.34 -0.91
C GLN A 47 3.00 -10.41 -1.84
N SER A 48 2.94 -9.52 -2.84
CA SER A 48 1.77 -9.44 -3.71
C SER A 48 1.63 -10.63 -4.67
N ARG A 49 2.75 -11.28 -5.10
CA ARG A 49 2.88 -12.43 -6.05
C ARG A 49 1.93 -12.50 -7.27
N LYS A 50 1.08 -11.50 -7.49
CA LYS A 50 0.00 -11.41 -8.46
C LYS A 50 -0.42 -9.94 -8.61
N ASN A 51 -0.20 -9.42 -9.81
CA ASN A 51 -1.09 -8.49 -10.50
C ASN A 51 -1.61 -7.31 -9.66
N PHE A 52 -0.83 -6.24 -9.59
CA PHE A 52 -1.40 -4.90 -9.44
C PHE A 52 -2.08 -4.53 -10.77
N GLU A 53 -3.19 -5.19 -11.10
CA GLU A 53 -4.04 -4.86 -12.26
C GLU A 53 -4.78 -3.52 -12.08
N CYS A 54 -4.65 -2.89 -10.92
CA CYS A 54 -5.20 -1.58 -10.63
C CYS A 54 -4.18 -0.49 -10.95
N ARG A 55 -4.65 0.60 -11.57
CA ARG A 55 -3.84 1.76 -11.94
C ARG A 55 -3.17 2.42 -10.73
N TYR A 56 -3.81 2.36 -9.57
CA TYR A 56 -3.30 2.92 -8.32
C TYR A 56 -3.27 1.87 -7.21
N VAL A 57 -2.29 1.99 -6.33
CA VAL A 57 -2.14 1.17 -5.12
C VAL A 57 -1.89 2.11 -3.95
N ILE A 58 -2.65 1.93 -2.87
CA ILE A 58 -2.45 2.63 -1.61
C ILE A 58 -1.90 1.61 -0.61
N GLY A 59 -0.61 1.73 -0.31
CA GLY A 59 0.05 0.98 0.76
C GLY A 59 -0.16 1.66 2.11
N LEU A 60 -0.71 0.91 3.07
CA LEU A 60 -0.82 1.33 4.46
C LEU A 60 0.12 0.48 5.30
N VAL A 61 0.80 1.11 6.26
CA VAL A 61 1.68 0.42 7.21
C VAL A 61 1.23 0.77 8.61
N GLU A 62 1.09 -0.24 9.46
CA GLU A 62 0.81 -0.01 10.88
C GLU A 62 2.04 0.60 11.54
N CYS A 63 1.92 1.88 11.91
CA CYS A 63 2.91 2.52 12.75
C CYS A 63 2.59 2.15 14.21
N CYS A 64 3.38 1.24 14.79
CA CYS A 64 3.29 0.93 16.20
C CYS A 64 3.45 2.21 17.03
N ARG A 65 2.51 2.44 17.95
CA ARG A 65 2.62 3.43 19.04
C ARG A 65 3.27 2.80 20.25
#